data_AF-A0A9X1NVI2-F1
#
_entry.id   AF-A0A9X1NVI2-F1
#
_cell.length_a   1.000
_cell.length_b   1.000
_cell.length_c   1.000
_cell.angle_alpha   90.00
_cell.angle_beta   90.00
_cell.angle_gamma   90.00
#
_symmetry.space_group_name_H-M   'P 1'
#
loop_
_entity.id
_entity.type
_entity.pdbx_description
1 polymer ?
#
loop_
_entity_poly.entity_id
_entity_poly.type
_entity_poly.pdbx_seq_one_letter_code
_entity_poly.pdbx_strand_id
1 'polypeptide(L)'
;MSVNRKPISTLPDHLPPLTDEDGEVREITAEDLKHFHPVTDALPDILEALERSRGQRGPQKEPVKERVGLRLDHAVVEHFRRTGPGWQSRINAVLAAHVKATKNS
;
A
#
# COMPACT_ATOMS: atom_id res chain seq x y z
N MET A 1 -2.38 31.47 -8.19
CA MET A 1 -1.41 31.39 -7.07
C MET A 1 -0.05 31.08 -7.67
N SER A 2 0.83 32.07 -7.81
CA SER A 2 2.21 31.82 -8.24
C SER A 2 2.95 31.15 -7.10
N VAL A 3 3.17 29.84 -7.21
CA VAL A 3 4.06 29.12 -6.30
C VAL A 3 5.47 29.60 -6.62
N ASN A 4 6.08 30.32 -5.68
CA ASN A 4 7.48 30.72 -5.73
C ASN A 4 8.33 29.45 -5.57
N ARG A 5 8.52 28.72 -6.67
CA ARG A 5 9.36 27.53 -6.69
C ARG A 5 10.80 28.00 -6.61
N LYS A 6 11.51 27.71 -5.52
CA LYS A 6 12.97 27.76 -5.54
C LYS A 6 13.43 26.85 -6.70
N PRO A 7 14.33 27.32 -7.58
CA PRO A 7 14.83 26.47 -8.64
C PRO A 7 15.45 25.23 -8.01
N ILE A 8 15.20 24.06 -8.59
CA ILE A 8 15.85 22.81 -8.17
C ILE A 8 17.35 23.08 -8.17
N SER A 9 17.97 23.00 -7.00
CA SER A 9 19.41 23.22 -6.83
C SER A 9 20.13 22.25 -7.76
N THR A 10 20.73 22.79 -8.81
CA THR A 10 21.56 22.01 -9.73
C THR A 10 22.90 21.82 -9.02
N LEU A 11 23.44 20.59 -9.05
CA LEU A 11 24.78 20.35 -8.52
C LEU A 11 25.76 21.31 -9.21
N PRO A 12 26.72 21.87 -8.48
CA PRO A 12 27.65 22.83 -9.06
C PRO A 12 28.48 22.18 -10.17
N ASP A 13 28.74 22.93 -11.25
CA ASP A 13 29.32 22.44 -12.51
C ASP A 13 30.69 21.74 -12.37
N HIS A 14 31.40 21.93 -11.25
CA HIS A 14 32.69 21.28 -10.98
C HIS A 14 32.55 19.86 -10.41
N LEU A 15 31.35 19.48 -9.94
CA LEU A 15 31.09 18.11 -9.51
C LEU A 15 30.72 17.27 -10.73
N PRO A 16 31.27 16.05 -10.86
CA PRO A 16 30.85 15.15 -11.91
C PRO A 16 29.37 14.82 -11.74
N PRO A 17 28.66 14.56 -12.85
CA PRO A 17 27.24 14.17 -12.82
C PRO A 17 27.04 12.96 -11.91
N LEU A 18 25.83 12.84 -11.35
CA LEU A 18 25.51 11.71 -10.45
C LEU A 18 25.45 10.38 -11.19
N THR A 19 25.17 10.43 -12.50
CA THR A 19 24.97 9.26 -13.34
C THR A 19 25.92 9.33 -14.53
N ASP A 20 26.52 8.20 -14.90
CA ASP A 20 27.34 8.07 -16.11
C ASP A 20 26.51 7.77 -17.36
N GLU A 21 27.18 7.53 -18.49
CA GLU A 21 26.52 7.24 -19.78
C GLU A 21 25.77 5.89 -19.78
N ASP A 22 26.18 4.95 -18.93
CA ASP A 22 25.58 3.62 -18.79
C ASP A 22 24.39 3.62 -17.80
N GLY A 23 24.18 4.72 -17.08
CA GLY A 23 23.08 4.87 -16.12
C GLY A 23 23.45 4.50 -14.68
N GLU A 24 24.72 4.23 -14.40
CA GLU A 24 25.20 3.87 -13.07
C GLU A 24 25.40 5.10 -12.19
N VAL A 25 25.02 4.98 -10.91
CA VAL A 25 25.10 6.09 -9.95
C VAL A 25 26.46 6.07 -9.25
N ARG A 26 27.21 7.17 -9.33
CA ARG A 26 28.50 7.29 -8.62
C ARG A 26 28.32 7.31 -7.11
N GLU A 27 29.41 7.09 -6.38
CA GLU A 27 29.40 7.25 -4.93
C GLU A 27 29.03 8.68 -4.51
N ILE A 28 28.15 8.77 -3.50
CA ILE A 28 27.70 10.03 -2.91
C ILE A 28 28.80 10.53 -1.96
N THR A 29 29.29 11.74 -2.23
CA THR A 29 30.34 12.39 -1.46
C THR A 29 29.76 13.31 -0.39
N ALA A 30 30.61 13.75 0.55
CA ALA A 30 30.22 14.74 1.57
C ALA A 30 29.83 16.11 0.96
N GLU A 31 30.30 16.42 -0.25
CA GLU A 31 29.93 17.66 -0.95
C GLU A 31 28.53 17.57 -1.56
N ASP A 32 28.12 16.39 -2.02
CA ASP A 32 26.75 16.15 -2.51
C ASP A 32 25.73 16.37 -1.39
N LEU A 33 26.04 15.90 -0.17
CA LEU A 33 25.17 16.05 1.00
C LEU A 33 24.86 17.51 1.36
N LYS A 34 25.76 18.46 1.06
CA LYS A 34 25.54 19.89 1.32
C LYS A 34 24.42 20.48 0.47
N HIS A 35 24.10 19.83 -0.65
CA HIS A 35 23.07 20.26 -1.59
C HIS A 35 21.72 19.57 -1.33
N PHE A 36 21.63 18.72 -0.31
CA PHE A 36 20.39 18.03 0.03
C PHE A 36 19.46 19.00 0.76
N HIS A 37 18.19 18.99 0.36
CA HIS A 37 17.16 19.83 0.95
C HIS A 37 16.02 18.96 1.50
N PRO A 38 15.38 19.38 2.61
CA PRO A 38 14.17 18.73 3.08
C PRO A 38 13.09 18.69 2.00
N VAL A 39 12.32 17.61 1.95
CA VAL A 39 11.21 17.46 1.00
C VAL A 39 10.15 18.55 1.17
N THR A 40 10.00 19.10 2.39
CA THR A 40 9.14 20.26 2.69
C THR A 40 9.48 21.48 1.84
N ASP A 41 10.76 21.64 1.50
CA ASP A 41 11.28 22.83 0.82
C ASP A 41 11.35 22.62 -0.69
N ALA A 42 11.64 21.38 -1.12
CA ALA A 42 11.80 21.04 -2.53
C ALA A 42 10.47 20.70 -3.23
N LEU A 43 9.56 19.98 -2.54
CA LEU A 43 8.37 19.36 -3.13
C LEU A 43 7.17 19.39 -2.16
N PRO A 44 6.66 20.58 -1.79
CA PRO A 44 5.58 20.71 -0.81
C PRO A 44 4.27 20.02 -1.23
N ASP A 45 3.94 20.04 -2.52
CA ASP A 45 2.69 19.45 -3.05
C ASP A 45 2.67 17.92 -2.89
N ILE A 46 3.83 17.27 -3.04
CA ILE A 46 3.98 15.81 -2.90
C ILE A 46 3.86 15.41 -1.43
N LEU A 47 4.44 16.19 -0.53
CA LEU A 47 4.29 15.97 0.91
C LEU A 47 2.82 16.07 1.33
N GLU A 48 2.10 17.09 0.86
CA GLU A 48 0.68 17.28 1.18
C GLU A 48 -0.18 16.10 0.68
N ALA A 49 0.11 15.57 -0.51
CA ALA A 49 -0.55 14.37 -1.03
C ALA A 49 -0.22 13.11 -0.19
N LEU A 50 1.03 12.94 0.22
CA LEU A 50 1.47 11.85 1.09
C LEU A 50 0.84 11.93 2.47
N GLU A 51 0.78 13.11 3.09
CA GLU A 51 0.12 13.32 4.38
C GLU A 51 -1.37 13.02 4.31
N ARG A 52 -2.06 13.44 3.24
CA ARG A 52 -3.46 13.04 3.00
C ARG A 52 -3.63 11.53 2.85
N SER A 53 -2.64 10.82 2.32
CA SER A 53 -2.67 9.36 2.18
C SER A 53 -2.27 8.60 3.46
N ARG A 54 -1.47 9.20 4.35
CA ARG A 54 -1.06 8.58 5.62
C ARG A 54 -2.27 8.49 6.55
N GLY A 55 -2.77 7.27 6.75
CA GLY A 55 -3.94 7.00 7.61
C GLY A 55 -5.26 6.83 6.85
N GLN A 56 -5.31 7.18 5.56
CA GLN A 56 -6.44 6.83 4.70
C GLN A 56 -6.22 5.43 4.13
N ARG A 57 -6.61 4.42 4.90
CA ARG A 57 -6.96 3.12 4.29
C ARG A 57 -8.06 3.45 3.27
N GLY A 58 -7.83 3.11 2.00
CA GLY A 58 -8.80 3.40 0.92
C GLY A 58 -10.21 2.93 1.30
N PRO A 59 -11.26 3.55 0.72
CA PRO A 59 -12.65 3.25 1.08
C PRO A 59 -12.86 1.75 1.15
N GLN A 60 -13.30 1.28 2.31
CA GLN A 60 -13.50 -0.13 2.60
C GLN A 60 -14.53 -0.69 1.63
N LYS A 61 -14.06 -1.29 0.55
CA LYS A 61 -14.89 -1.93 -0.46
C LYS A 61 -15.48 -3.18 0.17
N GLU A 62 -16.81 -3.16 0.32
CA GLU A 62 -17.70 -4.22 0.82
C GLU A 62 -17.76 -4.41 2.35
N PRO A 63 -18.94 -4.76 2.90
CA PRO A 63 -19.12 -4.96 4.33
C PRO A 63 -18.17 -6.04 4.85
N VAL A 64 -17.48 -5.70 5.93
CA VAL A 64 -16.54 -6.56 6.64
C VAL A 64 -17.26 -7.83 7.08
N LYS A 65 -16.60 -8.98 6.92
CA LYS A 65 -17.08 -10.27 7.46
C LYS A 65 -17.59 -10.07 8.89
N GLU A 66 -18.86 -10.37 9.13
CA GLU A 66 -19.47 -10.23 10.44
C GLU A 66 -19.08 -11.43 11.33
N ARG A 67 -18.60 -11.16 12.55
CA ARG A 67 -18.28 -12.21 13.51
C ARG A 67 -19.55 -12.63 14.24
N VAL A 68 -20.17 -13.71 13.77
CA VAL A 68 -21.35 -14.30 14.39
C VAL A 68 -21.01 -15.55 15.20
N GLY A 69 -21.68 -15.74 16.33
CA GLY A 69 -21.62 -16.97 17.13
C GLY A 69 -22.66 -17.99 16.65
N LEU A 70 -22.32 -18.80 15.66
CA LEU A 70 -23.21 -19.83 15.09
C LEU A 70 -22.87 -21.23 15.61
N ARG A 71 -23.89 -22.04 15.93
CA ARG A 71 -23.74 -23.47 16.19
C ARG A 71 -23.94 -24.26 14.90
N LEU A 72 -23.03 -25.20 14.65
CA LEU A 72 -23.05 -26.10 13.49
C LEU A 72 -22.97 -27.53 14.00
N ASP A 73 -23.49 -28.48 13.22
CA ASP A 73 -23.39 -29.89 13.54
C ASP A 73 -21.94 -30.34 13.66
N HIS A 74 -21.69 -31.25 14.62
CA HIS A 74 -20.34 -31.75 14.89
C HIS A 74 -19.69 -32.34 13.64
N ALA A 75 -20.42 -33.16 12.87
CA ALA A 75 -19.92 -33.79 11.65
C ALA A 75 -19.49 -32.79 10.58
N VAL A 76 -20.19 -31.65 10.45
CA VAL A 76 -19.84 -30.57 9.51
C VAL A 76 -18.52 -29.93 9.94
N VAL A 77 -18.40 -29.58 11.23
CA VAL A 77 -17.19 -28.96 11.76
C VAL A 77 -15.98 -29.89 11.63
N GLU A 78 -16.14 -31.18 11.93
CA GLU A 78 -15.08 -32.20 11.80
C GLU A 78 -14.60 -32.33 10.35
N HIS A 79 -15.54 -32.44 9.40
CA HIS A 79 -15.24 -32.51 7.98
C HIS A 79 -14.35 -31.35 7.51
N PHE A 80 -14.73 -30.11 7.86
CA PHE A 80 -13.94 -28.95 7.48
C PHE A 80 -12.63 -28.87 8.25
N ARG A 81 -12.58 -29.19 9.56
CA ARG A 81 -11.32 -29.16 10.33
C ARG A 81 -10.25 -30.08 9.77
N ARG A 82 -10.63 -31.27 9.28
CA ARG A 82 -9.71 -32.22 8.61
C ARG A 82 -9.03 -31.64 7.36
N THR A 83 -9.59 -30.60 6.74
CA THR A 83 -8.96 -29.91 5.60
C THR A 83 -7.78 -29.01 5.99
N GLY A 84 -7.49 -28.87 7.29
CA GLY A 84 -6.35 -28.10 7.79
C GLY A 84 -6.60 -26.60 7.93
N PRO A 85 -5.53 -25.78 8.00
CA PRO A 85 -5.64 -24.32 8.12
C PRO A 85 -6.54 -23.71 7.05
N GLY A 86 -7.35 -22.72 7.45
CA GLY A 86 -8.32 -22.07 6.57
C GLY A 86 -9.69 -22.76 6.45
N TRP A 87 -9.96 -23.80 7.25
CA TRP A 87 -11.25 -24.51 7.22
C TRP A 87 -12.48 -23.59 7.44
N GLN A 88 -12.34 -22.56 8.27
CA GLN A 88 -13.38 -21.54 8.49
C GLN A 88 -13.67 -20.72 7.21
N SER A 89 -12.65 -20.45 6.40
CA SER A 89 -12.86 -19.77 5.12
C SER A 89 -13.53 -20.68 4.10
N ARG A 90 -13.20 -21.99 4.11
CA ARG A 90 -13.85 -22.99 3.26
C ARG A 90 -15.33 -23.17 3.57
N ILE A 91 -15.70 -23.30 4.84
CA ILE A 91 -17.13 -23.40 5.21
C ILE A 91 -17.90 -22.12 4.83
N ASN A 92 -17.30 -20.94 5.02
CA ASN A 92 -17.89 -19.68 4.59
C ASN A 92 -18.12 -19.62 3.06
N ALA A 93 -17.18 -20.15 2.27
CA ALA A 93 -17.32 -20.18 0.81
C ALA A 93 -18.51 -21.05 0.36
N VAL A 94 -18.74 -22.19 1.02
CA VAL A 94 -19.91 -23.05 0.75
C VAL A 94 -21.21 -22.34 1.08
N LEU A 95 -21.30 -21.67 2.24
CA LEU A 95 -22.48 -20.90 2.62
C LEU A 95 -22.74 -19.74 1.64
N ALA A 96 -21.68 -19.03 1.22
CA ALA A 96 -21.79 -17.96 0.24
C ALA A 96 -22.26 -18.46 -1.14
N ALA A 97 -21.79 -19.64 -1.57
CA ALA A 97 -22.25 -20.26 -2.81
C ALA A 97 -23.75 -20.61 -2.75
N HIS A 98 -24.22 -21.15 -1.62
CA HIS A 98 -25.64 -21.42 -1.40
C HIS A 98 -26.49 -20.13 -1.49
N VAL A 99 -26.06 -19.06 -0.82
CA VAL A 99 -26.75 -17.75 -0.88
C VAL A 99 -26.75 -17.15 -2.30
N LYS A 100 -25.68 -17.34 -3.09
CA LYS A 100 -25.66 -16.88 -4.49
C LYS A 100 -26.61 -17.68 -5.36
N ALA A 101 -26.67 -19.00 -5.17
CA ALA A 101 -27.56 -19.87 -5.92
C ALA A 101 -29.03 -19.54 -5.66
N THR A 102 -29.42 -19.24 -4.42
CA THR A 102 -30.80 -18.86 -4.08
C THR A 102 -31.20 -17.47 -4.58
N LYS A 103 -30.25 -16.55 -4.77
CA LYS A 103 -30.51 -15.21 -5.32
C LYS A 103 -30.69 -15.19 -6.84
N ASN A 104 -30.20 -16.21 -7.54
CA ASN A 104 -30.27 -16.32 -9.00
C ASN A 104 -31.47 -17.16 -9.48
N SER A 105 -32.31 -17.66 -8.56
CA SER A 105 -33.58 -18.34 -8.81
C SER A 105 -34.74 -17.46 -8.40
#